data_AF-A0A1K1Y8F0-F1
#
_entry.id   AF-A0A1K1Y8F0-F1
#
_cell.length_a   1.000
_cell.length_b   1.000
_cell.length_c   1.000
_cell.angle_alpha   90.00
_cell.angle_beta   90.00
_cell.angle_gamma   90.00
#
_symmetry.space_group_name_H-M   'P 1'
#
loop_
_entity.id
_entity.type
_entity.pdbx_description
1 polymer ?
#
loop_
_entity_poly.entity_id
_entity_poly.type
_entity_poly.pdbx_seq_one_letter_code
_entity_poly.pdbx_strand_id
1 'polypeptide(L)'
;MIHKIKALHDNGQGLSVRAISKQLSISRNTVRKYLRLSEAAIHGQQSDPSRTKKLDDYRSYLVYLLGEFPKLSAVKVARKLQAKFGSIPASDRSLRRYIQ
;
A
#
# COMPACT_ATOMS: atom_id res chain seq x y z
N MET A 1 -8.22 14.61 8.57
CA MET A 1 -9.50 13.99 8.13
C MET A 1 -10.01 12.92 9.10
N ILE A 2 -9.19 11.93 9.44
CA ILE A 2 -9.61 10.79 10.29
C ILE A 2 -9.95 11.23 11.73
N HIS A 3 -9.13 12.10 12.35
CA HIS A 3 -9.44 12.69 13.67
C HIS A 3 -10.77 13.44 13.68
N LYS A 4 -11.13 14.13 12.57
CA LYS A 4 -12.41 14.83 12.42
C LYS A 4 -13.60 13.85 12.40
N ILE A 5 -13.44 12.65 11.83
CA ILE A 5 -14.47 11.60 11.87
C ILE A 5 -14.70 11.12 13.31
N LYS A 6 -13.63 10.90 14.07
CA LYS A 6 -13.71 10.45 15.47
C LYS A 6 -14.32 11.52 16.37
N ALA A 7 -13.86 12.76 16.24
CA ALA A 7 -14.39 13.90 16.98
C ALA A 7 -15.89 14.13 16.72
N LEU A 8 -16.34 14.00 15.46
CA LEU A 8 -17.77 14.15 15.13
C LEU A 8 -18.64 13.00 15.63
N HIS A 9 -18.09 11.79 15.77
CA HIS A 9 -18.83 10.63 16.28
C HIS A 9 -18.90 10.60 17.81
N ASP A 10 -17.90 11.17 18.49
CA ASP A 10 -17.83 11.35 19.94
C ASP A 10 -18.22 10.08 20.72
N ASN A 11 -17.54 8.96 20.42
CA ASN A 11 -17.80 7.64 21.02
C ASN A 11 -19.28 7.15 20.97
N GLY A 12 -20.10 7.70 20.06
CA GLY A 12 -21.51 7.35 19.88
C GLY A 12 -22.50 8.39 20.42
N GLN A 13 -22.03 9.46 21.06
CA GLN A 13 -22.86 10.58 21.52
C GLN A 13 -22.98 11.71 20.49
N GLY A 14 -22.15 11.68 19.44
CA GLY A 14 -22.13 12.67 18.38
C GLY A 14 -23.00 12.32 17.17
N LEU A 15 -22.54 12.77 16.00
CA LEU A 15 -23.24 12.58 14.74
C LEU A 15 -23.25 11.11 14.29
N SER A 16 -24.39 10.71 13.73
CA SER A 16 -24.49 9.41 13.06
C SER A 16 -23.54 9.30 11.86
N VAL A 17 -23.15 8.08 11.52
CA VAL A 17 -22.35 7.77 10.32
C VAL A 17 -22.91 8.44 9.05
N ARG A 18 -24.23 8.54 8.93
CA ARG A 18 -24.89 9.17 7.78
C ARG A 18 -24.69 10.69 7.76
N ALA A 19 -24.77 11.34 8.92
CA ALA A 19 -24.53 12.78 9.05
C ALA A 19 -23.06 13.12 8.80
N ILE A 20 -22.13 12.36 9.37
CA ILE A 20 -20.68 12.53 9.15
C ILE A 20 -20.33 12.36 7.66
N SER A 21 -20.90 11.34 7.00
CA SER A 21 -20.70 11.10 5.57
C SER A 21 -21.14 12.28 4.70
N LYS A 22 -22.30 12.89 5.02
CA LYS A 22 -22.78 14.09 4.31
C LYS A 22 -21.91 15.32 4.59
N GLN A 23 -21.55 15.56 5.84
CA GLN A 23 -20.79 16.73 6.25
C GLN A 23 -19.36 16.73 5.70
N LEU A 24 -18.74 15.55 5.60
CA LEU A 24 -17.38 15.39 5.11
C LEU A 24 -17.32 14.96 3.63
N SER A 25 -18.45 14.86 2.94
CA SER A 25 -18.57 14.42 1.55
C SER A 25 -17.80 13.12 1.23
N ILE A 26 -17.88 12.14 2.13
CA ILE A 26 -17.15 10.86 2.02
C ILE A 26 -18.08 9.68 2.17
N SER A 27 -17.66 8.53 1.63
CA SER A 27 -18.48 7.32 1.70
C SER A 27 -18.74 6.88 3.15
N ARG A 28 -19.94 6.38 3.41
CA ARG A 28 -20.31 5.76 4.70
C ARG A 28 -19.36 4.62 5.07
N ASN A 29 -18.82 3.90 4.08
CA ASN A 29 -17.86 2.82 4.29
C ASN A 29 -16.53 3.35 4.85
N THR A 30 -16.06 4.49 4.34
CA THR A 30 -14.87 5.18 4.82
C THR A 30 -15.04 5.64 6.27
N VAL A 31 -16.21 6.21 6.60
CA VAL A 31 -16.55 6.61 7.98
C VAL A 31 -16.51 5.39 8.91
N ARG A 32 -17.22 4.31 8.58
CA ARG A 32 -17.22 3.08 9.40
C ARG A 32 -15.83 2.48 9.57
N LYS A 33 -15.03 2.44 8.50
CA LYS A 33 -13.65 1.94 8.53
C LYS A 33 -12.84 2.71 9.58
N TYR A 34 -12.88 4.04 9.53
CA TYR A 34 -12.06 4.87 10.41
C TYR A 34 -12.56 4.99 11.85
N LEU A 35 -13.85 4.76 12.10
CA LEU A 35 -14.37 4.63 13.47
C LEU A 35 -13.89 3.34 14.15
N ARG A 36 -13.71 2.26 13.39
CA ARG A 36 -13.23 0.96 13.91
C ARG A 36 -11.72 0.90 14.10
N LEU A 37 -10.96 1.72 13.37
CA LEU A 37 -9.51 1.75 13.45
C LEU A 37 -9.02 2.51 14.69
N SER A 38 -8.07 1.93 15.43
CA SER A 38 -7.36 2.64 16.49
C SER A 38 -6.46 3.75 15.92
N GLU A 39 -6.18 4.78 16.70
CA GLU A 39 -5.32 5.88 16.27
C GLU A 39 -3.91 5.40 15.95
N ALA A 40 -3.38 4.46 16.75
CA ALA A 40 -2.09 3.82 16.49
C ALA A 40 -2.06 3.09 15.12
N ALA A 41 -3.12 2.36 14.76
CA ALA A 41 -3.19 1.68 13.46
C ALA A 41 -3.29 2.67 12.29
N ILE A 42 -3.93 3.83 12.49
CA ILE A 42 -4.00 4.91 11.50
C ILE A 42 -2.63 5.56 11.30
N HIS A 43 -1.93 5.88 12.40
CA HIS A 43 -0.58 6.44 12.34
C HIS A 43 0.43 5.45 11.74
N GLY A 44 0.34 4.17 12.06
CA GLY A 44 1.15 3.12 11.43
C GLY A 44 0.95 3.04 9.91
N GLN A 45 -0.29 3.16 9.43
CA GLN A 45 -0.59 3.16 7.98
C GLN A 45 -0.15 4.44 7.25
N GLN A 46 -0.06 5.58 7.95
CA GLN A 46 0.39 6.85 7.35
C GLN A 46 1.91 7.03 7.39
N SER A 47 2.58 6.48 8.40
CA SER A 47 4.02 6.62 8.61
C SER A 47 4.84 5.76 7.65
N ASP A 48 4.31 4.62 7.20
CA ASP A 48 4.94 3.79 6.18
C ASP A 48 4.04 3.62 4.95
N PRO A 49 4.14 4.51 3.94
CA PRO A 49 3.46 4.31 2.67
C PRO A 49 4.08 3.16 1.85
N SER A 50 5.22 2.61 2.26
CA SER A 50 5.82 1.44 1.63
C SER A 50 5.02 0.20 2.02
N ARG A 51 3.91 0.01 1.31
CA ARG A 51 3.25 -1.29 1.30
C ARG A 51 4.29 -2.31 0.85
N THR A 52 4.47 -3.37 1.64
CA THR A 52 5.25 -4.52 1.21
C THR A 52 4.71 -4.98 -0.15
N LYS A 53 5.59 -4.93 -1.14
CA LYS A 53 5.32 -5.37 -2.50
C LYS A 53 5.70 -6.84 -2.58
N LYS A 54 4.98 -7.62 -3.37
CA LYS A 54 5.33 -9.02 -3.64
C LYS A 54 6.75 -9.21 -4.19
N LEU A 55 7.35 -8.14 -4.75
CA LEU A 55 8.71 -8.15 -5.27
C LEU A 55 9.79 -7.87 -4.20
N ASP A 56 9.39 -7.46 -2.99
CA ASP A 56 10.33 -7.21 -1.89
C ASP A 56 11.05 -8.50 -1.47
N ASP A 57 10.37 -9.65 -1.56
CA ASP A 57 10.95 -10.98 -1.30
C ASP A 57 12.16 -11.30 -2.21
N TYR A 58 12.23 -10.64 -3.38
CA TYR A 58 13.31 -10.81 -4.36
C TYR A 58 14.26 -9.62 -4.41
N ARG A 59 14.10 -8.63 -3.51
CA ARG A 59 14.85 -7.36 -3.54
C ARG A 59 16.36 -7.58 -3.53
N SER A 60 16.87 -8.45 -2.68
CA SER A 60 18.32 -8.69 -2.58
C SER A 60 18.92 -9.14 -3.91
N TYR A 61 18.22 -10.01 -4.65
CA TYR A 61 18.69 -10.45 -5.96
C TYR A 61 18.50 -9.38 -7.04
N LEU A 62 17.43 -8.57 -6.98
CA LEU A 62 17.23 -7.45 -7.89
C LEU A 62 18.32 -6.38 -7.74
N VAL A 63 18.72 -6.05 -6.51
CA VAL A 63 19.81 -5.10 -6.24
C VAL A 63 21.13 -5.64 -6.80
N TYR A 64 21.47 -6.89 -6.51
CA TYR A 64 22.65 -7.53 -7.10
C TYR A 64 22.63 -7.47 -8.63
N LEU A 65 21.51 -7.85 -9.24
CA LEU A 65 21.41 -7.96 -10.69
C LEU A 65 21.53 -6.60 -11.40
N LEU A 66 20.94 -5.55 -10.82
CA LEU A 66 21.01 -4.19 -11.38
C LEU A 66 22.33 -3.49 -11.05
N GLY A 67 23.02 -3.89 -9.97
CA GLY A 67 24.39 -3.46 -9.69
C GLY A 67 25.37 -4.00 -10.73
N GLU A 68 25.30 -5.30 -11.03
CA GLU A 68 26.15 -5.95 -12.05
C GLU A 68 25.78 -5.53 -13.48
N PHE A 69 24.49 -5.35 -13.77
CA PHE A 69 23.99 -5.05 -15.11
C PHE A 69 23.05 -3.81 -15.08
N PRO A 70 23.59 -2.59 -14.97
CA PRO A 70 22.77 -1.38 -14.80
C PRO A 70 21.88 -1.04 -16.00
N LYS A 71 22.23 -1.52 -17.21
CA LYS A 71 21.44 -1.32 -18.44
C LYS A 71 20.45 -2.45 -18.72
N LEU A 72 20.22 -3.35 -17.76
CA LEU A 72 19.35 -4.50 -17.97
C LEU A 72 17.88 -4.08 -18.04
N SER A 73 17.19 -4.47 -19.13
CA SER A 73 15.77 -4.15 -19.27
C SER A 73 14.90 -4.95 -18.30
N ALA A 74 13.75 -4.39 -17.90
CA ALA A 74 12.80 -5.06 -17.02
C ALA A 74 12.39 -6.47 -17.50
N VAL A 75 12.30 -6.68 -18.82
CA VAL A 75 11.99 -7.99 -19.42
C VAL A 75 13.12 -8.99 -19.20
N LYS A 76 14.38 -8.56 -19.33
CA LYS A 76 15.54 -9.41 -19.05
C LYS A 76 15.69 -9.70 -17.56
N VAL A 77 15.37 -8.72 -16.72
CA VAL A 77 15.27 -8.91 -15.25
C VAL A 77 14.22 -9.98 -14.94
N ALA A 78 13.01 -9.88 -15.49
CA ALA A 78 11.93 -10.85 -15.30
C ALA A 78 12.36 -12.28 -15.66
N ARG A 79 12.97 -12.46 -16.84
CA ARG A 79 13.48 -13.77 -17.30
C ARG A 79 14.54 -14.33 -16.35
N LYS A 80 15.49 -13.52 -15.88
CA LYS A 80 16.53 -13.95 -14.93
C LYS A 80 15.97 -14.26 -13.55
N LEU A 81 14.96 -13.52 -13.12
CA LEU A 81 14.26 -13.78 -11.86
C LEU A 81 13.49 -15.10 -11.94
N GLN A 82 12.81 -15.35 -13.06
CA GLN A 82 12.03 -16.57 -13.30
C GLN A 82 12.92 -17.80 -13.44
N ALA A 83 14.08 -17.66 -14.07
CA ALA A 83 15.08 -18.73 -14.17
C ALA A 83 15.65 -19.13 -12.79
N LYS A 84 15.74 -18.18 -11.84
CA LYS A 84 16.31 -18.43 -10.51
C LYS A 84 15.26 -18.91 -9.49
N PHE A 85 14.05 -18.36 -9.53
CA PHE A 85 13.02 -18.58 -8.50
C PHE A 85 11.76 -19.27 -9.02
N GLY A 86 11.70 -19.62 -10.31
CA GLY A 86 10.51 -20.20 -10.93
C GLY A 86 9.41 -19.17 -11.13
N SER A 87 8.16 -19.56 -10.92
CA SER A 87 7.00 -18.67 -11.13
C SER A 87 7.00 -17.50 -10.14
N ILE A 88 6.91 -16.27 -10.65
CA ILE A 88 6.92 -15.04 -9.85
C ILE A 88 5.51 -14.45 -9.83
N PRO A 89 5.00 -14.01 -8.67
CA PRO A 89 3.65 -13.47 -8.56
C PRO A 89 3.57 -11.98 -8.99
N ALA A 90 4.28 -11.62 -10.07
CA ALA A 90 4.35 -10.26 -10.59
C ALA A 90 4.44 -10.24 -12.12
N SER A 91 3.75 -9.28 -12.75
CA SER A 91 3.84 -9.05 -14.18
C SER A 91 5.06 -8.22 -14.57
N ASP A 92 5.46 -8.26 -15.84
CA ASP A 92 6.53 -7.40 -16.39
C ASP A 92 6.33 -5.92 -16.10
N ARG A 93 5.06 -5.44 -16.15
CA ARG A 93 4.71 -4.06 -15.78
C ARG A 93 4.99 -3.77 -14.31
N SER A 94 4.71 -4.73 -13.43
CA SER A 94 4.95 -4.61 -11.99
C SER A 94 6.45 -4.60 -11.69
N LEU A 95 7.22 -5.46 -12.37
CA LEU A 95 8.68 -5.48 -12.29
C LEU A 95 9.28 -4.15 -12.76
N ARG A 96 8.86 -3.62 -13.92
CA ARG A 96 9.33 -2.32 -14.41
C ARG A 96 9.07 -1.19 -13.41
N ARG A 97 7.87 -1.13 -12.84
CA ARG A 97 7.51 -0.13 -11.82
C ARG A 97 8.27 -0.29 -10.50
N TYR A 98 8.78 -1.48 -10.23
CA TYR A 98 9.51 -1.78 -9.01
C TYR A 98 10.98 -1.36 -9.09
N ILE A 99 11.56 -1.42 -10.28
CA ILE A 99 12.99 -1.13 -10.53
C ILE A 99 13.26 0.29 -11.07
N GLN A 100 12.22 1.08 -11.36
CA GLN A 100 12.31 2.51 -11.68
C GLN A 100 12.49 3.34 -10.42
#